data_AF-A0A383BQP1-F1
#
_entry.id   AF-A0A383BQP1-F1
#
_cell.length_a   1.000
_cell.length_b   1.000
_cell.length_c   1.000
_cell.angle_alpha   90.00
_cell.angle_beta   90.00
_cell.angle_gamma   90.00
#
_symmetry.space_group_name_H-M   'P 1'
#
loop_
_entity.id
_entity.type
_entity.pdbx_description
1 polymer ?
#
loop_
_entity_poly.entity_id
_entity_poly.type
_entity_poly.pdbx_seq_one_letter_code
_entity_poly.pdbx_strand_id
1 'polypeptide(L)'
;MNQTVSGPILTTEGIPLKVSLKKAERKNKIRAFLLVAPLLVFILVTFLIPIGDMLARSIDDRQINTVFPKTFEVYKKWDRQDLPSEEVYKTMFFEVKNSEGFQIG
;
A
#
# COMPACT_ATOMS: atom_id res chain seq x y z
N MET A 1 -10.29 -63.23 17.55
CA MET A 1 -11.12 -62.13 18.08
C MET A 1 -10.55 -60.81 17.61
N ASN A 2 -11.27 -60.03 16.78
CA ASN A 2 -10.87 -58.68 16.41
C ASN A 2 -11.79 -57.71 17.17
N GLN A 3 -11.32 -57.14 18.28
CA GLN A 3 -12.10 -56.14 19.02
C GLN A 3 -11.83 -54.77 18.40
N THR A 4 -12.73 -54.33 17.53
CA THR A 4 -12.78 -52.95 17.06
C THR A 4 -13.21 -52.07 18.23
N VAL A 5 -12.23 -51.47 18.92
CA VAL A 5 -12.48 -50.50 19.98
C VAL A 5 -13.13 -49.26 19.34
N SER A 6 -14.47 -49.19 19.35
CA SER A 6 -15.27 -48.14 18.72
C SER A 6 -15.40 -46.87 19.58
N GLY A 7 -14.50 -46.70 20.56
CA GLY A 7 -14.49 -45.58 21.50
C GLY A 7 -13.48 -44.49 21.12
N PRO A 8 -13.74 -43.21 21.46
CA PRO A 8 -12.77 -42.15 21.23
C PRO A 8 -11.46 -42.44 21.96
N ILE A 9 -10.33 -42.40 21.24
CA ILE A 9 -8.99 -42.55 21.83
C ILE A 9 -8.75 -41.35 22.76
N LEU A 10 -8.46 -41.62 24.02
CA LEU A 10 -8.24 -40.62 25.06
C LEU A 10 -6.74 -40.40 25.31
N THR A 11 -6.38 -39.21 25.76
CA THR A 11 -5.05 -38.93 26.34
C THR A 11 -4.93 -39.56 27.73
N THR A 12 -3.74 -39.52 28.33
CA THR A 12 -3.48 -39.96 29.72
C THR A 12 -4.35 -39.24 30.78
N GLU A 13 -5.03 -38.16 30.38
CA GLU A 13 -5.91 -37.33 31.22
C GLU A 13 -7.40 -37.50 30.86
N GLY A 14 -7.76 -38.46 30.02
CA GLY A 14 -9.16 -38.72 29.63
C GLY A 14 -9.73 -37.75 28.58
N ILE A 15 -8.90 -36.88 27.99
CA ILE A 15 -9.33 -35.93 26.96
C ILE A 15 -9.33 -36.62 25.59
N PRO A 16 -10.34 -36.44 24.72
CA PRO A 16 -10.30 -36.99 23.38
C PRO A 16 -9.07 -36.51 22.59
N LEU A 17 -8.28 -37.45 22.06
CA LEU A 17 -7.01 -37.21 21.36
C LEU A 17 -7.16 -36.22 20.19
N LYS A 18 -8.30 -36.25 19.50
CA LYS A 18 -8.61 -35.31 18.41
C LYS A 18 -8.56 -33.84 18.87
N VAL A 19 -8.99 -33.57 20.11
CA VAL A 19 -9.03 -32.22 20.68
C VAL A 19 -7.62 -31.74 21.05
N SER A 20 -6.83 -32.61 21.68
CA SER A 20 -5.45 -32.29 22.05
C SER A 20 -4.57 -32.08 20.81
N LEU A 21 -4.73 -32.92 19.78
CA LEU A 21 -4.05 -32.77 18.50
C LEU A 21 -4.39 -31.44 17.83
N LYS A 22 -5.69 -31.09 17.73
CA LYS A 22 -6.11 -29.81 17.12
C LYS A 22 -5.52 -28.59 17.86
N LYS A 23 -5.41 -28.66 19.19
CA LYS A 23 -4.79 -27.61 20.01
C LYS A 23 -3.29 -27.50 19.72
N ALA A 24 -2.58 -28.62 19.67
CA ALA A 24 -1.15 -28.67 19.36
C ALA A 24 -0.87 -28.16 17.93
N GLU A 25 -1.66 -28.60 16.95
CA GLU A 25 -1.57 -28.14 15.56
C GLU A 25 -1.76 -26.63 15.44
N ARG A 26 -2.77 -26.04 16.10
CA ARG A 26 -3.00 -24.59 16.05
C ARG A 26 -1.79 -23.81 16.59
N LYS A 27 -1.19 -24.29 17.69
CA LYS A 27 0.01 -23.67 18.28
C LYS A 27 1.21 -23.75 17.32
N ASN A 28 1.38 -24.89 16.67
CA ASN A 28 2.47 -25.08 15.69
C ASN A 28 2.26 -24.20 14.44
N LYS A 29 1.02 -24.08 13.94
CA LYS A 29 0.69 -23.19 12.81
C LYS A 29 0.95 -21.72 13.14
N ILE A 30 0.55 -21.27 14.33
CA ILE A 30 0.81 -19.89 14.77
C ILE A 30 2.32 -19.65 14.90
N ARG A 31 3.07 -20.58 15.50
CA ARG A 31 4.54 -20.47 15.60
C ARG A 31 5.20 -20.40 14.23
N ALA A 32 4.82 -21.28 13.30
CA ALA A 32 5.35 -21.27 11.94
C ALA A 32 5.04 -19.95 11.21
N PHE A 33 3.82 -19.42 11.37
CA PHE A 33 3.45 -18.12 10.82
C PHE A 33 4.27 -16.97 11.45
N LEU A 34 4.43 -16.97 12.77
CA LEU A 34 5.20 -15.94 13.48
C LEU A 34 6.69 -15.93 13.10
N LEU A 35 7.26 -17.06 12.68
CA LEU A 35 8.63 -17.11 12.18
C LEU A 35 8.82 -16.34 10.86
N VAL A 36 7.79 -16.29 10.01
CA VAL A 36 7.84 -15.57 8.72
C VAL A 36 7.14 -14.20 8.76
N ALA A 37 6.34 -13.94 9.80
CA ALA A 37 5.57 -12.71 9.94
C ALA A 37 6.42 -11.42 9.87
N PRO A 38 7.61 -11.31 10.49
CA PRO A 38 8.41 -10.09 10.39
C PRO A 38 8.82 -9.76 8.94
N LEU A 39 9.26 -10.77 8.20
CA LEU A 39 9.62 -10.61 6.79
C LEU A 39 8.40 -10.26 5.94
N LEU A 40 7.27 -10.92 6.20
CA LEU A 40 6.01 -10.63 5.51
C LEU A 40 5.56 -9.18 5.75
N VAL A 41 5.59 -8.71 7.00
CA VAL A 41 5.24 -7.33 7.35
C VAL A 41 6.17 -6.34 6.65
N PHE A 42 7.48 -6.63 6.63
CA PHE A 42 8.44 -5.79 5.91
C PHE A 42 8.07 -5.66 4.43
N ILE A 43 7.79 -6.78 3.75
CA ILE A 43 7.39 -6.78 2.33
C ILE A 43 6.07 -6.04 2.14
N LEU A 44 5.06 -6.29 2.98
CA LEU A 44 3.77 -5.61 2.88
C LEU A 44 3.95 -4.09 2.99
N VAL A 45 4.73 -3.60 3.95
CA VAL A 45 4.98 -2.18 4.13
C VAL A 45 5.78 -1.59 2.96
N THR A 46 6.88 -2.22 2.56
CA THR A 46 7.78 -1.67 1.52
C THR A 46 7.20 -1.73 0.12
N PHE A 47 6.23 -2.60 -0.14
CA PHE A 47 5.58 -2.67 -1.44
C PHE A 47 4.20 -2.00 -1.45
N LEU A 48 3.31 -2.27 -0.49
CA LEU A 48 1.95 -1.73 -0.52
C LEU A 48 1.94 -0.21 -0.35
N ILE A 49 2.81 0.35 0.50
CA ILE A 49 2.85 1.80 0.71
C ILE A 49 3.28 2.52 -0.58
N PRO A 50 4.44 2.20 -1.21
CA PRO A 50 4.82 2.86 -2.45
C PRO A 50 3.86 2.59 -3.61
N ILE A 51 3.31 1.38 -3.73
CA ILE A 51 2.30 1.09 -4.75
C ILE A 51 1.05 1.95 -4.54
N GLY A 52 0.59 2.07 -3.30
CA GLY A 52 -0.53 2.94 -2.95
C GLY A 52 -0.25 4.41 -3.28
N ASP A 53 0.94 4.91 -2.93
CA ASP A 53 1.37 6.27 -3.24
C ASP A 53 1.40 6.52 -4.75
N MET A 54 1.98 5.59 -5.53
CA MET A 54 2.02 5.68 -6.99
C MET A 54 0.63 5.62 -7.62
N LEU A 55 -0.27 4.77 -7.12
CA LEU A 55 -1.66 4.70 -7.59
C LEU A 55 -2.43 5.97 -7.27
N ALA A 56 -2.27 6.53 -6.07
CA ALA A 56 -2.91 7.78 -5.69
C ALA A 56 -2.45 8.93 -6.60
N ARG A 57 -1.14 9.04 -6.86
CA ARG A 57 -0.58 10.02 -7.81
C ARG A 57 -1.11 9.82 -9.24
N SER A 58 -1.37 8.58 -9.67
CA SER A 58 -1.90 8.31 -11.02
C SER A 58 -3.35 8.77 -11.24
N ILE A 59 -4.11 8.92 -10.14
CA ILE A 59 -5.50 9.36 -10.19
C ILE A 59 -5.59 10.88 -9.96
N ASP A 60 -4.72 11.41 -9.10
CA ASP A 60 -4.78 12.79 -8.64
C ASP A 60 -3.40 13.44 -8.63
N ASP A 61 -2.92 13.86 -9.80
CA ASP A 61 -1.73 14.71 -9.93
C ASP A 61 -2.07 16.17 -9.55
N ARG A 62 -2.59 16.35 -8.33
CA ARG A 62 -2.89 17.67 -7.75
C ARG A 62 -1.65 18.47 -7.40
N GLN A 63 -0.48 17.81 -7.33
CA GLN A 63 0.76 18.47 -6.94
C GLN A 63 1.11 19.58 -7.93
N ILE A 64 0.95 19.34 -9.24
CA ILE A 64 1.26 20.35 -10.25
C ILE A 64 0.43 21.63 -10.10
N ASN A 65 -0.83 21.52 -9.65
CA ASN A 65 -1.70 22.67 -9.39
C ASN A 65 -1.23 23.50 -8.17
N THR A 66 -0.53 22.88 -7.23
CA THR A 66 0.07 23.59 -6.08
C THR A 66 1.40 24.26 -6.41
N VAL A 67 2.14 23.72 -7.37
CA VAL A 67 3.48 24.20 -7.76
C VAL A 67 3.39 25.37 -8.74
N PHE A 68 2.38 25.37 -9.61
CA PHE A 68 2.18 26.39 -10.66
C PHE A 68 0.86 27.16 -10.54
N PRO A 69 0.49 27.68 -9.35
CA PRO A 69 -0.83 28.26 -9.14
C PRO A 69 -1.11 29.43 -10.10
N LYS A 70 -0.12 30.29 -10.35
CA LYS A 70 -0.30 31.48 -11.21
C LYS A 70 -0.32 31.10 -12.69
N THR A 71 0.51 30.15 -13.10
CA THR A 71 0.49 29.66 -14.48
C THR A 71 -0.88 29.06 -14.80
N PHE A 72 -1.47 28.27 -13.89
CA PHE A 72 -2.81 27.71 -14.11
C PHE A 72 -3.93 28.76 -14.16
N GLU A 73 -3.81 29.87 -13.41
CA GLU A 73 -4.76 30.98 -13.50
C GLU A 73 -4.74 31.68 -14.87
N VAL A 74 -3.56 31.94 -15.42
CA VAL A 74 -3.42 32.55 -16.75
C VAL A 74 -3.78 31.53 -17.84
N TYR A 75 -3.37 30.27 -17.66
CA TYR A 75 -3.66 29.17 -18.60
C TYR A 75 -5.16 28.95 -18.79
N LYS A 76 -5.98 29.10 -17.75
CA LYS A 76 -7.45 29.00 -17.86
C LYS A 76 -8.06 29.97 -18.88
N LYS A 77 -7.38 31.07 -19.19
CA LYS A 77 -7.83 32.08 -20.16
C LYS A 77 -7.50 31.68 -21.60
N TRP A 78 -6.64 30.68 -21.80
CA TRP A 78 -6.24 30.21 -23.12
C TRP A 78 -7.27 29.23 -23.68
N ASP A 79 -7.68 29.45 -24.93
CA ASP A 79 -8.75 28.71 -25.62
C ASP A 79 -8.29 27.37 -26.22
N ARG A 80 -6.98 27.08 -26.18
CA ARG A 80 -6.35 25.83 -26.64
C ARG A 80 -6.40 25.60 -28.16
N GLN A 81 -6.62 26.64 -28.97
CA GLN A 81 -6.60 26.52 -30.43
C GLN A 81 -5.24 26.92 -31.03
N ASP A 82 -4.70 28.07 -30.61
CA ASP A 82 -3.40 28.60 -31.06
C ASP A 82 -2.36 28.58 -29.94
N LEU A 83 -1.14 29.05 -30.17
CA LEU A 83 -0.13 29.13 -29.11
C LEU A 83 -0.65 29.92 -27.88
N PRO A 84 -0.31 29.51 -26.65
CA PRO A 84 -0.59 30.28 -25.44
C PRO A 84 -0.06 31.70 -25.55
N SER A 85 -0.68 32.64 -24.84
CA SER A 85 -0.16 34.01 -24.77
C SER A 85 1.24 34.03 -24.13
N GLU A 86 2.04 35.05 -24.47
CA GLU A 86 3.36 35.27 -23.87
C GLU A 86 3.30 35.33 -22.33
N GLU A 87 2.17 35.78 -21.79
CA GLU A 87 1.89 35.82 -20.35
C GLU A 87 1.98 34.43 -19.70
N VAL A 88 1.50 33.38 -20.36
CA VAL A 88 1.58 31.99 -19.86
C VAL A 88 3.04 31.55 -19.74
N TYR A 89 3.85 31.77 -20.80
CA TYR A 89 5.26 31.42 -20.82
C TYR A 89 6.07 32.18 -19.77
N LYS A 90 5.85 33.49 -19.66
CA LYS A 90 6.50 34.35 -18.67
C LYS A 90 6.18 33.89 -17.24
N THR A 91 4.91 33.62 -16.96
CA THR A 91 4.46 33.20 -15.63
C THR A 91 5.09 31.86 -15.24
N MET A 92 5.09 30.89 -16.16
CA MET A 92 5.74 29.59 -15.97
C MET A 92 7.23 29.72 -15.71
N PHE A 93 7.95 30.51 -16.52
CA PHE A 93 9.38 30.76 -16.33
C PHE A 93 9.70 31.32 -14.93
N PHE A 94 8.94 32.32 -14.48
CA PHE A 94 9.16 32.91 -13.16
C PHE A 94 8.75 31.97 -12.02
N GLU A 95 7.71 31.15 -12.18
CA GLU A 95 7.37 30.13 -11.18
C GLU A 95 8.47 29.07 -11.07
N VAL A 96 8.98 28.53 -12.19
CA VAL A 96 10.13 27.60 -12.17
C VAL A 96 11.35 28.26 -11.52
N LYS A 97 11.72 29.46 -11.96
CA LYS A 97 12.90 30.19 -11.46
C LYS A 97 12.84 30.45 -9.95
N ASN A 98 11.64 30.73 -9.43
CA ASN A 98 11.45 31.12 -8.02
C ASN A 98 11.02 29.95 -7.13
N SER A 99 10.71 28.77 -7.68
CA SER A 99 10.36 27.58 -6.92
C SER A 99 11.59 26.87 -6.35
N GLU A 100 11.45 26.26 -5.18
CA GLU A 100 12.47 25.36 -4.63
C GLU A 100 12.46 24.04 -5.40
N GLY A 101 13.62 23.54 -5.83
CA GLY A 101 13.74 22.36 -6.71
C GLY A 101 13.02 21.09 -6.20
N PHE A 102 12.82 20.95 -4.88
CA PHE A 102 12.09 19.83 -4.28
C PHE A 102 10.57 19.85 -4.56
N GLN A 103 10.01 21.02 -4.90
CA GLN A 103 8.57 21.17 -5.14
C GLN A 103 8.18 20.78 -6.58
N ILE A 104 9.12 20.84 -7.53
CA ILE A 104 8.86 20.62 -8.96
C ILE A 104 9.05 19.16 -9.39
N GLY A 105 9.67 18.33 -8.53
CA GLY A 105 9.97 16.91 -8.78
C GLY A 105 11.37 16.51 -8.34
#